data_AF-A0A6G9YFN2-F1
#
_entry.id   AF-A0A6G9YFN2-F1
#
_cell.length_a   1.000
_cell.length_b   1.000
_cell.length_c   1.000
_cell.angle_alpha   90.00
_cell.angle_beta   90.00
_cell.angle_gamma   90.00
#
_symmetry.space_group_name_H-M   'P 1'
#
loop_
_entity.id
_entity.type
_entity.pdbx_description
1 polymer ?
#
loop_
_entity_poly.entity_id
_entity_poly.type
_entity_poly.pdbx_seq_one_letter_code
_entity_poly.pdbx_strand_id
1 'polypeptide(L)'
;MISGMRVVVVGSGISGLSVAAQLLADGHDVTIISAEPIARTTSYLAAAVWFPTAVGPKDRVNAWGETTFAYLERLAGDGVPGVRMCESLALYRAEPATPDWSRSVRGFRVARPGELPPGYPMGYRYAVPLVEMPVFLPWLRDSVAAAGAHWVRRTVDSLADIADLAPDAVVNCAGLRAGDLVGDPTLVPIRGQIVRVVNPGISISVRDEAHPLGRAYVHPRQHDCILGGSLDAGRWDVAPDPELTRSILERCRDLVPLLAESTVIETLVGLRPGREQVRLELDRSVLPGIPVVHNYGHGGSGVTIGYGCARDVAAIIGDL
;
A
#
# COMPACT_ATOMS: atom_id res chain seq x y z
N MET A 1 -11.23 31.45 -14.19
CA MET A 1 -11.44 30.10 -13.64
C MET A 1 -11.19 29.14 -14.78
N ILE A 2 -10.11 28.36 -14.72
CA ILE A 2 -9.91 27.27 -15.67
C ILE A 2 -10.97 26.23 -15.30
N SER A 3 -11.80 25.85 -16.27
CA SER A 3 -12.79 24.78 -16.06
C SER A 3 -12.05 23.50 -15.69
N GLY A 4 -12.51 22.77 -14.67
CA GLY A 4 -11.94 21.48 -14.32
C GLY A 4 -11.98 20.51 -15.51
N MET A 5 -10.90 19.76 -15.72
CA MET A 5 -10.82 18.68 -16.71
C MET A 5 -11.68 17.48 -16.30
N ARG A 6 -12.18 16.72 -17.28
CA ARG A 6 -12.74 15.38 -17.11
C ARG A 6 -11.64 14.35 -17.10
N VAL A 7 -11.36 13.77 -15.94
CA VAL A 7 -10.27 12.83 -15.73
C VAL A 7 -10.81 11.43 -15.44
N VAL A 8 -10.39 10.45 -16.24
CA VAL A 8 -10.71 9.04 -16.00
C VAL A 8 -9.57 8.37 -15.24
N VAL A 9 -9.86 7.86 -14.03
CA VAL A 9 -8.90 7.10 -13.21
C VAL A 9 -9.17 5.60 -13.37
N VAL A 10 -8.21 4.87 -13.93
CA VAL A 10 -8.30 3.41 -14.13
C VAL A 10 -7.76 2.69 -12.91
N GLY A 11 -8.64 2.10 -12.11
CA GLY A 11 -8.32 1.31 -10.92
C GLY A 11 -8.82 1.95 -9.62
N SER A 12 -9.43 1.15 -8.75
CA SER A 12 -10.00 1.59 -7.47
C SER A 12 -9.22 1.07 -6.25
N GLY A 13 -7.93 0.77 -6.42
CA GLY A 13 -7.03 0.48 -5.30
C GLY A 13 -6.58 1.76 -4.58
N ILE A 14 -5.68 1.64 -3.60
CA ILE A 14 -5.19 2.79 -2.83
C ILE A 14 -4.58 3.90 -3.71
N SER A 15 -3.87 3.53 -4.79
CA SER A 15 -3.32 4.48 -5.77
C SER A 15 -4.42 5.30 -6.43
N GLY A 16 -5.39 4.63 -7.06
CA GLY A 16 -6.46 5.31 -7.81
C GLY A 16 -7.41 6.11 -6.92
N LEU A 17 -7.76 5.60 -5.73
CA LEU A 17 -8.60 6.36 -4.79
C LEU A 17 -7.90 7.58 -4.23
N SER A 18 -6.59 7.50 -3.96
CA SER A 18 -5.81 8.66 -3.51
C SER A 18 -5.72 9.73 -4.61
N VAL A 19 -5.50 9.30 -5.87
CA VAL A 19 -5.52 10.20 -7.04
C VAL A 19 -6.89 10.86 -7.19
N ALA A 20 -7.97 10.07 -7.19
CA ALA A 20 -9.31 10.59 -7.37
C ALA A 20 -9.68 11.62 -6.29
N ALA A 21 -9.35 11.33 -5.01
CA ALA A 21 -9.57 12.27 -3.92
C ALA A 21 -8.85 13.60 -4.14
N GLN A 22 -7.60 13.56 -4.60
CA GLN A 22 -6.82 14.77 -4.85
C GLN A 22 -7.38 15.57 -6.05
N LEU A 23 -7.68 14.89 -7.17
CA LEU A 23 -8.21 15.55 -8.36
C LEU A 23 -9.59 16.20 -8.13
N LEU A 24 -10.46 15.55 -7.34
CA LEU A 24 -11.74 16.14 -6.94
C LEU A 24 -11.54 17.39 -6.07
N ALA A 25 -10.56 17.36 -5.14
CA ALA A 25 -10.24 18.52 -4.32
C ALA A 25 -9.69 19.69 -5.15
N ASP A 26 -9.01 19.39 -6.26
CA ASP A 26 -8.50 20.38 -7.21
C ASP A 26 -9.59 20.86 -8.21
N GLY A 27 -10.82 20.33 -8.11
CA GLY A 27 -11.98 20.80 -8.87
C GLY A 27 -12.19 20.12 -10.24
N HIS A 28 -11.55 18.98 -10.48
CA HIS A 28 -11.75 18.17 -11.68
C HIS A 28 -13.01 17.32 -11.62
N ASP A 29 -13.58 16.98 -12.77
CA ASP A 29 -14.63 15.98 -12.91
C ASP A 29 -13.99 14.60 -13.03
N VAL A 30 -14.21 13.71 -12.06
CA VAL A 30 -13.48 12.44 -11.95
C VAL A 30 -14.40 11.26 -12.15
N THR A 31 -14.06 10.41 -13.13
CA THR A 31 -14.68 9.08 -13.30
C THR A 31 -13.69 7.98 -12.93
N ILE A 32 -14.04 7.12 -11.98
CA ILE A 32 -13.25 5.96 -11.60
C ILE A 32 -13.78 4.72 -12.30
N ILE A 33 -12.90 4.01 -13.01
CA ILE A 33 -13.21 2.75 -13.66
C ILE A 33 -12.52 1.61 -12.92
N SER A 34 -13.27 0.57 -12.57
CA SER A 34 -12.69 -0.66 -12.02
C SER A 34 -13.52 -1.87 -12.41
N ALA A 35 -12.86 -2.98 -12.74
CA ALA A 35 -13.55 -4.23 -13.07
C ALA A 35 -14.17 -4.89 -11.82
N GLU A 36 -13.44 -4.81 -10.71
CA GLU A 36 -13.69 -5.55 -9.49
C GLU A 36 -14.10 -4.61 -8.34
N PRO A 37 -14.93 -5.09 -7.39
CA PRO A 37 -15.24 -4.32 -6.20
C PRO A 37 -13.98 -4.13 -5.35
N ILE A 38 -13.94 -3.05 -4.56
CA ILE A 38 -12.77 -2.68 -3.75
C ILE A 38 -12.26 -3.83 -2.84
N ALA A 39 -13.17 -4.68 -2.35
CA ALA A 39 -12.84 -5.83 -1.49
C ALA A 39 -11.99 -6.92 -2.17
N ARG A 40 -11.94 -6.92 -3.51
CA ARG A 40 -11.13 -7.86 -4.31
C ARG A 40 -9.83 -7.24 -4.82
N THR A 41 -9.50 -6.02 -4.40
CA THR A 41 -8.23 -5.38 -4.78
C THR A 41 -7.07 -5.85 -3.90
N THR A 42 -5.86 -5.86 -4.45
CA THR A 42 -4.62 -6.10 -3.65
C THR A 42 -4.52 -5.15 -2.45
N SER A 43 -4.99 -3.91 -2.60
CA SER A 43 -4.97 -2.91 -1.52
C SER A 43 -5.81 -3.33 -0.32
N TYR A 44 -6.96 -3.96 -0.52
CA TYR A 44 -7.84 -4.39 0.57
C TYR A 44 -7.19 -5.45 1.47
N LEU A 45 -6.35 -6.31 0.88
CA LEU A 45 -5.64 -7.38 1.58
C LEU A 45 -4.38 -6.92 2.32
N ALA A 46 -3.91 -5.68 2.08
CA ALA A 46 -2.63 -5.26 2.61
C ALA A 46 -2.66 -5.20 4.15
N ALA A 47 -1.59 -5.69 4.78
CA ALA A 47 -1.40 -5.62 6.23
C ALA A 47 -1.31 -4.16 6.72
N ALA A 48 -0.61 -3.36 5.90
CA ALA A 48 -0.44 -1.91 5.92
C ALA A 48 -0.07 -1.30 7.27
N VAL A 49 1.21 -1.43 7.61
CA VAL A 49 1.91 -0.48 8.47
C VAL A 49 2.80 0.37 7.57
N TRP A 50 2.82 1.68 7.78
CA TRP A 50 3.68 2.58 7.03
C TRP A 50 5.14 2.16 7.24
N PHE A 51 5.73 1.67 6.17
CA PHE A 51 7.11 1.20 6.13
C PHE A 51 7.56 1.21 4.67
N PRO A 52 8.65 1.90 4.32
CA PRO A 52 9.15 1.89 2.94
C PRO A 52 9.66 0.50 2.56
N THR A 53 8.98 -0.17 1.64
CA THR A 53 9.49 -1.40 1.03
C THR A 53 10.39 -1.06 -0.16
N ALA A 54 11.30 -1.97 -0.53
CA ALA A 54 12.24 -1.74 -1.61
C ALA A 54 11.52 -1.57 -2.95
N VAL A 55 11.45 -0.32 -3.42
CA VAL A 55 11.01 0.11 -4.75
C VAL A 55 11.74 1.42 -5.06
N GLY A 56 12.08 1.65 -6.32
CA GLY A 56 12.75 2.86 -6.76
C GLY A 56 11.81 3.89 -7.42
N PRO A 57 12.37 5.03 -7.85
CA PRO A 57 13.69 5.52 -7.48
C PRO A 57 13.68 5.98 -6.01
N LYS A 58 14.78 5.72 -5.28
CA LYS A 58 14.86 5.84 -3.81
C LYS A 58 14.46 7.23 -3.31
N ASP A 59 14.93 8.29 -3.97
CA ASP A 59 14.67 9.66 -3.52
C ASP A 59 13.19 10.05 -3.66
N ARG A 60 12.54 9.69 -4.77
CA ARG A 60 11.08 9.92 -4.93
C ARG A 60 10.29 9.09 -3.94
N VAL A 61 10.66 7.83 -3.72
CA VAL A 61 9.99 6.94 -2.77
C VAL A 61 10.08 7.46 -1.34
N ASN A 62 11.23 8.02 -0.95
CA ASN A 62 11.39 8.69 0.34
C ASN A 62 10.47 9.93 0.45
N ALA A 63 10.47 10.80 -0.57
CA ALA A 63 9.65 12.01 -0.57
C ALA A 63 8.14 11.72 -0.57
N TRP A 64 7.68 10.77 -1.39
CA TRP A 64 6.29 10.31 -1.38
C TRP A 64 5.92 9.65 -0.06
N GLY A 65 6.85 8.88 0.51
CA GLY A 65 6.71 8.26 1.82
C GLY A 65 6.46 9.30 2.91
N GLU A 66 7.31 10.32 3.00
CA GLU A 66 7.19 11.42 3.96
C GLU A 66 5.86 12.18 3.81
N THR A 67 5.49 12.50 2.57
CA THR A 67 4.21 13.17 2.27
C THR A 67 3.02 12.31 2.71
N THR A 68 3.08 11.00 2.44
CA THR A 68 2.02 10.06 2.83
C THR A 68 1.99 9.82 4.34
N PHE A 69 3.14 9.82 5.00
CA PHE A 69 3.23 9.73 6.47
C PHE A 69 2.47 10.89 7.10
N ALA A 70 2.79 12.12 6.72
CA ALA A 70 2.15 13.32 7.28
C ALA A 70 0.63 13.33 7.03
N TYR A 71 0.20 12.88 5.84
CA TYR A 71 -1.21 12.71 5.51
C TYR A 71 -1.91 11.70 6.43
N LEU A 72 -1.36 10.50 6.58
CA LEU A 72 -1.95 9.45 7.41
C LEU A 72 -1.89 9.79 8.92
N GLU A 73 -0.84 10.49 9.36
CA GLU A 73 -0.75 11.01 10.75
C GLU A 73 -1.90 12.00 11.02
N ARG A 74 -2.20 12.89 10.08
CA ARG A 74 -3.35 13.79 10.18
C ARG A 74 -4.67 13.01 10.22
N LEU A 75 -4.87 12.05 9.31
CA LEU A 75 -6.10 11.23 9.31
C LEU A 75 -6.29 10.48 10.64
N ALA A 76 -5.20 9.98 11.23
CA ALA A 76 -5.25 9.36 12.56
C ALA A 76 -5.67 10.38 13.64
N GLY A 77 -5.14 11.61 13.59
CA GLY A 77 -5.52 12.70 14.50
C GLY A 77 -6.97 13.14 14.36
N ASP A 78 -7.50 13.10 13.14
CA ASP A 78 -8.90 13.43 12.81
C ASP A 78 -9.88 12.28 13.15
N GLY A 79 -9.37 11.12 13.59
CA GLY A 79 -10.18 9.97 13.97
C GLY A 79 -10.78 9.21 12.77
N VAL A 80 -10.12 9.26 11.61
CA VAL A 80 -10.58 8.53 10.41
C VAL A 80 -10.61 7.02 10.68
N PRO A 81 -11.72 6.33 10.35
CA PRO A 81 -11.84 4.89 10.58
C PRO A 81 -10.71 4.08 9.92
N GLY A 82 -10.13 3.18 10.71
CA GLY A 82 -9.08 2.28 10.25
C GLY A 82 -7.70 2.91 10.13
N VAL A 83 -7.49 4.17 10.52
CA VAL A 83 -6.15 4.80 10.54
C VAL A 83 -5.78 5.19 11.96
N ARG A 84 -4.62 4.74 12.43
CA ARG A 84 -4.10 5.11 13.76
C ARG A 84 -2.58 5.15 13.77
N MET A 85 -2.01 5.92 14.69
CA MET A 85 -0.59 5.78 15.01
C MET A 85 -0.36 4.49 15.81
N CYS A 86 0.66 3.73 15.46
CA CYS A 86 1.01 2.48 16.10
C CYS A 86 2.48 2.48 16.51
N GLU A 87 2.73 2.28 17.80
CA GLU A 87 4.04 1.93 18.32
C GLU A 87 4.56 0.69 17.60
N SER A 88 5.82 0.74 17.21
CA SER A 88 6.46 -0.28 16.39
C SER A 88 7.87 -0.59 16.90
N LEU A 89 8.27 -1.85 16.77
CA LEU A 89 9.58 -2.38 17.12
C LEU A 89 10.15 -3.13 15.92
N ALA A 90 11.22 -2.60 15.32
CA ALA A 90 12.03 -3.31 14.35
C ALA A 90 13.21 -3.98 15.05
N LEU A 91 13.35 -5.29 14.85
CA LEU A 91 14.32 -6.14 15.53
C LEU A 91 15.45 -6.52 14.58
N TYR A 92 16.68 -6.53 15.09
CA TYR A 92 17.88 -6.81 14.31
C TYR A 92 18.84 -7.74 15.05
N ARG A 93 19.35 -8.76 14.36
CA ARG A 93 20.42 -9.66 14.86
C ARG A 93 21.83 -9.14 14.60
N ALA A 94 21.97 -8.20 13.67
CA ALA A 94 23.21 -7.48 13.36
C ALA A 94 22.89 -5.99 13.25
N GLU A 95 23.82 -5.13 13.67
CA GLU A 95 23.60 -3.68 13.64
C GLU A 95 23.34 -3.19 12.20
N PRO A 96 22.14 -2.64 11.92
CA PRO A 96 21.83 -2.13 10.59
C PRO A 96 22.34 -0.69 10.43
N ALA A 97 22.53 -0.27 9.18
CA ALA A 97 22.61 1.17 8.89
C ALA A 97 21.32 1.87 9.37
N THR A 98 21.44 3.11 9.84
CA THR A 98 20.26 3.91 10.19
C THR A 98 19.42 4.13 8.93
N PRO A 99 18.13 3.74 8.92
CA PRO A 99 17.31 3.86 7.72
C PRO A 99 17.02 5.33 7.37
N ASP A 100 17.12 5.73 6.11
CA ASP A 100 16.90 7.13 5.69
C ASP A 100 15.50 7.66 6.06
N TRP A 101 14.50 6.79 5.99
CA TRP A 101 13.11 7.12 6.34
C TRP A 101 12.90 7.44 7.82
N SER A 102 13.86 7.10 8.69
CA SER A 102 13.79 7.44 10.12
C SER A 102 13.68 8.94 10.36
N ARG A 103 14.19 9.76 9.45
CA ARG A 103 14.12 11.23 9.52
C ARG A 103 12.69 11.76 9.44
N SER A 104 11.80 11.02 8.79
CA SER A 104 10.38 11.37 8.65
C SER A 104 9.53 10.90 9.84
N VAL A 105 10.10 10.09 10.75
CA VAL A 105 9.35 9.45 11.83
C VAL A 105 9.72 10.06 13.18
N ARG A 106 8.75 10.77 13.78
CA ARG A 106 8.93 11.34 15.12
C ARG A 106 9.12 10.24 16.18
N GLY A 107 10.02 10.49 17.13
CA GLY A 107 10.29 9.55 18.22
C GLY A 107 11.06 8.29 17.80
N PHE A 108 11.63 8.25 16.60
CA PHE A 108 12.54 7.19 16.20
C PHE A 108 13.77 7.15 17.12
N ARG A 109 14.02 6.00 17.71
CA ARG A 109 15.16 5.78 18.61
C ARG A 109 15.59 4.33 18.63
N VAL A 110 16.80 4.10 19.14
CA VAL A 110 17.24 2.77 19.54
C VAL A 110 16.35 2.24 20.68
N ALA A 111 15.97 0.96 20.59
CA ALA A 111 15.23 0.25 21.61
C ALA A 111 16.14 -0.01 22.82
N ARG A 112 15.58 0.10 24.03
CA ARG A 112 16.29 -0.17 25.27
C ARG A 112 16.44 -1.69 25.44
N PRO A 113 17.46 -2.18 26.17
CA PRO A 113 17.65 -3.62 26.38
C PRO A 113 16.41 -4.36 26.90
N GLY A 114 15.63 -3.75 27.82
CA GLY A 114 14.40 -4.34 28.35
C GLY A 114 13.18 -4.29 27.41
N GLU A 115 13.30 -3.64 26.24
CA GLU A 115 12.27 -3.62 25.20
C GLU A 115 12.53 -4.67 24.12
N LEU A 116 13.69 -5.34 24.14
CA LEU A 116 14.10 -6.32 23.16
C LEU A 116 13.73 -7.73 23.64
N PRO A 117 13.16 -8.57 22.76
CA PRO A 117 12.99 -9.98 23.07
C PRO A 117 14.35 -10.72 23.11
N PRO A 118 14.43 -11.88 23.77
CA PRO A 118 15.64 -12.70 23.79
C PRO A 118 16.18 -12.97 22.38
N GLY A 119 17.52 -12.95 22.23
CA GLY A 119 18.18 -13.22 20.94
C GLY A 119 18.33 -12.01 20.01
N TYR A 120 17.82 -10.83 20.38
CA TYR A 120 17.98 -9.60 19.60
C TYR A 120 18.92 -8.61 20.31
N PRO A 121 20.15 -8.38 19.80
CA PRO A 121 21.08 -7.42 20.38
C PRO A 121 20.71 -5.95 20.10
N MET A 122 19.85 -5.69 19.10
CA MET A 122 19.51 -4.34 18.65
C MET A 122 18.07 -4.26 18.15
N GLY A 123 17.47 -3.08 18.29
CA GLY A 123 16.19 -2.75 17.71
C GLY A 123 15.96 -1.25 17.58
N TYR A 124 15.01 -0.86 16.74
CA TYR A 124 14.50 0.51 16.67
C TYR A 124 13.05 0.57 17.11
N ARG A 125 12.73 1.57 17.92
CA ARG A 125 11.38 1.86 18.39
C ARG A 125 10.91 3.21 17.84
N TYR A 126 9.67 3.25 17.36
CA TYR A 126 9.07 4.40 16.69
C TYR A 126 7.54 4.27 16.61
N ALA A 127 6.84 5.37 16.31
CA ALA A 127 5.41 5.36 16.03
C ALA A 127 5.17 5.70 14.55
N VAL A 128 4.40 4.86 13.85
CA VAL A 128 4.07 5.05 12.43
C VAL A 128 2.58 4.80 12.19
N PRO A 129 1.99 5.33 11.10
CA PRO A 129 0.63 4.98 10.73
C PRO A 129 0.45 3.48 10.50
N LEU A 130 -0.59 2.91 11.10
CA LEU A 130 -1.15 1.61 10.79
C LEU A 130 -2.52 1.82 10.15
N VAL A 131 -2.76 1.16 9.02
CA VAL A 131 -3.96 1.32 8.21
C VAL A 131 -4.68 -0.03 8.09
N GLU A 132 -5.83 -0.16 8.72
CA GLU A 132 -6.71 -1.32 8.62
C GLU A 132 -7.46 -1.24 7.29
N MET A 133 -6.83 -1.74 6.22
CA MET A 133 -7.35 -1.61 4.86
C MET A 133 -8.81 -2.05 4.64
N PRO A 134 -9.30 -3.13 5.29
CA PRO A 134 -10.71 -3.50 5.21
C PRO A 134 -11.71 -2.46 5.75
N VAL A 135 -11.26 -1.52 6.58
CA VAL A 135 -12.04 -0.42 7.16
C VAL A 135 -11.76 0.88 6.42
N PHE A 136 -10.47 1.20 6.23
CA PHE A 136 -10.04 2.46 5.63
C PHE A 136 -10.38 2.56 4.14
N LEU A 137 -10.18 1.50 3.35
CA LEU A 137 -10.40 1.56 1.91
C LEU A 137 -11.88 1.80 1.54
N PRO A 138 -12.88 1.16 2.19
CA PRO A 138 -14.28 1.54 2.04
C PRO A 138 -14.57 2.98 2.45
N TRP A 139 -14.04 3.46 3.58
CA TRP A 139 -14.22 4.85 3.99
C TRP A 139 -13.66 5.85 2.95
N LEU A 140 -12.49 5.56 2.38
CA LEU A 140 -11.89 6.40 1.34
C LEU A 140 -12.73 6.39 0.06
N ARG A 141 -13.22 5.21 -0.36
CA ARG A 141 -14.16 5.08 -1.48
C ARG A 141 -15.40 5.94 -1.27
N ASP A 142 -16.00 5.87 -0.09
CA ASP A 142 -17.24 6.60 0.24
C ASP A 142 -17.01 8.10 0.32
N SER A 143 -15.86 8.52 0.86
CA SER A 143 -15.43 9.93 0.84
C SER A 143 -15.26 10.46 -0.58
N VAL A 144 -14.65 9.68 -1.47
CA VAL A 144 -14.47 10.03 -2.88
C VAL A 144 -15.79 10.08 -3.64
N ALA A 145 -16.71 9.14 -3.36
CA ALA A 145 -18.05 9.17 -3.93
C ALA A 145 -18.85 10.40 -3.44
N ALA A 146 -18.77 10.72 -2.14
CA ALA A 146 -19.42 11.90 -1.56
C ALA A 146 -18.85 13.22 -2.09
N ALA A 147 -17.57 13.23 -2.49
CA ALA A 147 -16.92 14.35 -3.16
C ALA A 147 -17.28 14.48 -4.65
N GLY A 148 -18.10 13.57 -5.20
CA GLY A 148 -18.67 13.70 -6.54
C GLY A 148 -18.08 12.79 -7.62
N ALA A 149 -17.22 11.82 -7.27
CA ALA A 149 -16.72 10.87 -8.27
C ALA A 149 -17.84 10.07 -8.95
N HIS A 150 -17.75 9.96 -10.28
CA HIS A 150 -18.52 9.01 -11.06
C HIS A 150 -17.87 7.62 -11.02
N TRP A 151 -18.69 6.57 -11.01
CA TRP A 151 -18.21 5.19 -10.90
C TRP A 151 -18.67 4.37 -12.09
N VAL A 152 -17.73 3.68 -12.72
CA VAL A 152 -18.00 2.77 -13.83
C VAL A 152 -17.39 1.41 -13.50
N ARG A 153 -18.26 0.40 -13.35
CA ARG A 153 -17.80 -0.99 -13.21
C ARG A 153 -17.66 -1.63 -14.58
N ARG A 154 -16.43 -1.69 -15.09
CA ARG A 154 -16.12 -2.19 -16.43
C ARG A 154 -14.73 -2.80 -16.46
N THR A 155 -14.57 -3.93 -17.15
CA THR A 155 -13.25 -4.44 -17.54
C THR A 155 -12.77 -3.65 -18.75
N VAL A 156 -11.58 -3.08 -18.62
CA VAL A 156 -10.86 -2.38 -19.68
C VAL A 156 -9.74 -3.30 -20.14
N ASP A 157 -9.66 -3.56 -21.45
CA ASP A 157 -8.62 -4.39 -22.07
C ASP A 157 -7.56 -3.52 -22.75
N SER A 158 -7.94 -2.31 -23.17
CA SER A 158 -7.07 -1.26 -23.68
C SER A 158 -7.52 0.12 -23.17
N LEU A 159 -6.60 1.07 -22.99
CA LEU A 159 -6.98 2.46 -22.70
C LEU A 159 -7.78 3.13 -23.83
N ALA A 160 -7.87 2.52 -25.01
CA ALA A 160 -8.79 2.99 -26.05
C ALA A 160 -10.28 2.72 -25.71
N ASP A 161 -10.56 1.71 -24.87
CA ASP A 161 -11.93 1.29 -24.51
C ASP A 161 -12.67 2.28 -23.60
N ILE A 162 -11.99 3.35 -23.19
CA ILE A 162 -12.53 4.41 -22.32
C ILE A 162 -12.76 5.72 -23.09
N ALA A 163 -12.55 5.71 -24.41
CA ALA A 163 -12.81 6.87 -25.26
C ALA A 163 -14.30 7.28 -25.29
N ASP A 164 -15.22 6.34 -25.02
CA ASP A 164 -16.66 6.61 -24.91
C ASP A 164 -17.01 7.55 -23.76
N LEU A 165 -16.14 7.64 -22.74
CA LEU A 165 -16.28 8.57 -21.63
C LEU A 165 -15.74 9.98 -21.97
N ALA A 166 -15.19 10.15 -23.17
CA ALA A 166 -14.61 11.39 -23.69
C ALA A 166 -13.68 12.09 -22.68
N PRO A 167 -12.67 11.41 -22.09
CA PRO A 167 -11.78 12.02 -21.11
C PRO A 167 -10.91 13.11 -21.72
N ASP A 168 -10.67 14.17 -20.96
CA ASP A 168 -9.66 15.18 -21.28
C ASP A 168 -8.26 14.67 -20.85
N ALA A 169 -8.19 13.80 -19.84
CA ALA A 169 -6.99 13.08 -19.42
C ALA A 169 -7.33 11.72 -18.77
N VAL A 170 -6.36 10.81 -18.76
CA VAL A 170 -6.47 9.49 -18.13
C VAL A 170 -5.39 9.31 -17.08
N VAL A 171 -5.71 8.78 -15.91
CA VAL A 171 -4.72 8.30 -14.95
C VAL A 171 -4.76 6.77 -14.85
N ASN A 172 -3.67 6.12 -15.23
CA ASN A 172 -3.54 4.66 -15.14
C ASN A 172 -3.02 4.24 -13.76
N CYS A 173 -3.93 3.81 -12.90
CA CYS A 173 -3.67 3.26 -11.57
C CYS A 173 -3.98 1.76 -11.48
N ALA A 174 -3.90 1.02 -12.59
CA ALA A 174 -4.39 -0.36 -12.70
C ALA A 174 -3.55 -1.41 -11.94
N GLY A 175 -2.50 -0.99 -11.22
CA GLY A 175 -1.62 -1.89 -10.48
C GLY A 175 -0.99 -2.91 -11.43
N LEU A 176 -1.12 -4.21 -11.10
CA LEU A 176 -0.50 -5.29 -11.87
C LEU A 176 -1.09 -5.43 -13.29
N ARG A 177 -2.34 -5.01 -13.50
CA ARG A 177 -2.97 -5.04 -14.84
C ARG A 177 -2.43 -3.97 -15.78
N ALA A 178 -1.66 -2.99 -15.28
CA ALA A 178 -1.04 -1.99 -16.14
C ALA A 178 -0.06 -2.64 -17.14
N GLY A 179 0.57 -3.77 -16.78
CA GLY A 179 1.45 -4.51 -17.67
C GLY A 179 0.78 -4.88 -18.99
N ASP A 180 -0.41 -5.49 -18.92
CA ASP A 180 -1.18 -5.85 -20.11
C ASP A 180 -1.80 -4.63 -20.80
N LEU A 181 -2.31 -3.67 -20.03
CA LEU A 181 -3.02 -2.50 -20.56
C LEU A 181 -2.15 -1.59 -21.45
N VAL A 182 -0.86 -1.46 -21.13
CA VAL A 182 0.06 -0.56 -21.83
C VAL A 182 1.34 -1.24 -22.30
N GLY A 183 1.37 -2.57 -22.28
CA GLY A 183 2.51 -3.35 -22.74
C GLY A 183 3.80 -3.11 -21.94
N ASP A 184 3.72 -3.01 -20.60
CA ASP A 184 4.88 -2.83 -19.73
C ASP A 184 5.41 -4.19 -19.22
N PRO A 185 6.50 -4.74 -19.80
CA PRO A 185 7.02 -6.06 -19.42
C PRO A 185 7.82 -6.03 -18.11
N THR A 186 8.10 -4.84 -17.55
CA THR A 186 8.90 -4.70 -16.32
C THR A 186 8.09 -4.96 -15.06
N LEU A 187 6.77 -5.10 -15.21
CA LEU A 187 5.84 -5.31 -14.12
C LEU A 187 5.69 -6.81 -13.83
N VAL A 188 5.99 -7.21 -12.60
CA VAL A 188 5.98 -8.60 -12.15
C VAL A 188 5.16 -8.75 -10.87
N PRO A 189 4.44 -9.87 -10.67
CA PRO A 189 3.79 -10.12 -9.39
C PRO A 189 4.85 -10.39 -8.32
N ILE A 190 4.65 -9.85 -7.12
CA ILE A 190 5.36 -10.31 -5.92
C ILE A 190 4.31 -10.90 -5.00
N ARG A 191 4.20 -12.23 -5.02
CA ARG A 191 3.27 -12.98 -4.19
C ARG A 191 3.60 -12.77 -2.72
N GLY A 192 2.57 -12.54 -1.91
CA GLY A 192 2.66 -12.41 -0.47
C GLY A 192 1.55 -13.16 0.22
N GLN A 193 1.94 -14.09 1.08
CA GLN A 193 1.01 -14.76 1.98
C GLN A 193 1.06 -14.11 3.37
N ILE A 194 -0.13 -13.94 3.95
CA ILE A 194 -0.33 -13.47 5.32
C ILE A 194 -1.35 -14.38 6.03
N VAL A 195 -1.25 -14.43 7.35
CA VAL A 195 -2.18 -15.16 8.22
C VAL A 195 -2.86 -14.15 9.13
N ARG A 196 -4.19 -14.16 9.17
CA ARG A 196 -4.98 -13.32 10.08
C ARG A 196 -5.39 -14.14 11.27
N VAL A 197 -5.13 -13.62 12.48
CA VAL A 197 -5.39 -14.32 13.73
C VAL A 197 -6.13 -13.42 14.72
N VAL A 198 -6.84 -13.98 15.70
CA VAL A 198 -7.49 -13.19 16.75
C VAL A 198 -6.43 -12.42 17.54
N ASN A 199 -6.63 -11.11 17.76
CA ASN A 199 -5.66 -10.31 18.52
C ASN A 199 -5.76 -10.67 20.02
N PRO A 200 -4.70 -11.25 20.64
CA PRO A 200 -4.72 -11.62 22.06
C PRO A 200 -4.38 -10.45 23.00
N GLY A 201 -4.53 -9.20 22.55
CA GLY A 201 -4.18 -7.99 23.32
C GLY A 201 -2.84 -7.36 22.94
N ILE A 202 -2.31 -7.69 21.76
CA ILE A 202 -1.09 -7.08 21.21
C ILE A 202 -1.42 -5.66 20.73
N SER A 203 -0.59 -4.70 21.10
CA SER A 203 -0.75 -3.28 20.76
C SER A 203 0.44 -2.68 20.00
N ILE A 204 1.59 -3.37 20.00
CA ILE A 204 2.82 -2.96 19.32
C ILE A 204 3.00 -3.77 18.04
N SER A 205 3.30 -3.09 16.94
CA SER A 205 3.69 -3.74 15.69
C SER A 205 5.15 -4.19 15.78
N VAL A 206 5.44 -5.46 15.51
CA VAL A 206 6.81 -6.01 15.63
C VAL A 206 7.24 -6.57 14.29
N ARG A 207 8.50 -6.37 13.91
CA ARG A 207 9.04 -6.91 12.65
C ARG A 207 10.50 -7.31 12.74
N ASP A 208 10.84 -8.32 11.97
CA ASP A 208 12.17 -8.84 11.75
C ASP A 208 12.30 -9.29 10.29
N GLU A 209 13.03 -8.52 9.48
CA GLU A 209 13.20 -8.82 8.07
C GLU A 209 14.20 -9.95 7.79
N ALA A 210 14.99 -10.34 8.80
CA ALA A 210 16.10 -11.28 8.67
C ALA A 210 15.97 -12.47 9.65
N HIS A 211 14.73 -12.84 10.01
CA HIS A 211 14.49 -14.03 10.83
C HIS A 211 15.00 -15.30 10.12
N PRO A 212 15.64 -16.27 10.81
CA PRO A 212 16.27 -17.45 10.19
C PRO A 212 15.36 -18.28 9.29
N LEU A 213 14.07 -18.37 9.63
CA LEU A 213 13.04 -19.05 8.84
C LEU A 213 12.39 -18.15 7.75
N GLY A 214 12.95 -16.98 7.46
CA GLY A 214 12.42 -15.97 6.54
C GLY A 214 11.76 -14.77 7.25
N ARG A 215 11.46 -13.69 6.53
CA ARG A 215 10.93 -12.44 7.14
C ARG A 215 9.68 -12.65 7.99
N ALA A 216 9.56 -11.87 9.07
CA ALA A 216 8.47 -11.95 10.01
C ALA A 216 7.96 -10.56 10.41
N TYR A 217 6.65 -10.42 10.54
CA TYR A 217 6.01 -9.24 11.11
C TYR A 217 4.65 -9.58 11.73
N VAL A 218 4.33 -8.85 12.80
CA VAL A 218 3.07 -8.91 13.53
C VAL A 218 2.51 -7.49 13.56
N HIS A 219 1.38 -7.29 12.92
CA HIS A 219 0.71 -5.99 12.87
C HIS A 219 -0.65 -6.08 13.58
N PRO A 220 -0.77 -5.52 14.80
CA PRO A 220 -2.01 -5.58 15.56
C PRO A 220 -3.03 -4.59 15.00
N ARG A 221 -4.18 -5.09 14.59
CA ARG A 221 -5.40 -4.30 14.32
C ARG A 221 -6.27 -4.29 15.58
N GLN A 222 -7.39 -3.56 15.53
CA GLN A 222 -8.29 -3.41 16.67
C GLN A 222 -8.82 -4.76 17.19
N HIS A 223 -9.13 -5.72 16.31
CA HIS A 223 -9.75 -7.00 16.66
C HIS A 223 -8.95 -8.23 16.23
N ASP A 224 -8.03 -8.08 15.28
CA ASP A 224 -7.21 -9.15 14.75
C ASP A 224 -5.74 -8.71 14.60
N CYS A 225 -4.86 -9.66 14.30
CA CYS A 225 -3.47 -9.40 13.96
C CYS A 225 -3.21 -9.93 12.55
N ILE A 226 -2.45 -9.17 11.77
CA ILE A 226 -1.90 -9.66 10.52
C ILE A 226 -0.47 -10.12 10.75
N LEU A 227 -0.27 -11.41 10.49
CA LEU A 227 1.02 -12.09 10.55
C LEU A 227 1.55 -12.26 9.13
N GLY A 228 2.80 -11.94 8.92
CA GLY A 228 3.45 -12.23 7.64
C GLY A 228 4.96 -12.34 7.77
N GLY A 229 5.67 -12.57 6.69
CA GLY A 229 5.09 -12.83 5.36
C GLY A 229 6.10 -13.43 4.40
N SER A 230 5.71 -13.48 3.12
CA SER A 230 6.56 -13.91 2.01
C SER A 230 6.72 -12.82 0.94
N LEU A 231 7.72 -13.02 0.07
CA LEU A 231 8.03 -12.18 -1.09
C LEU A 231 8.46 -13.08 -2.25
N ASP A 232 7.50 -13.66 -2.96
CA ASP A 232 7.80 -14.61 -4.04
C ASP A 232 7.61 -13.91 -5.38
N ALA A 233 8.70 -13.36 -5.93
CA ALA A 233 8.69 -12.63 -7.21
C ALA A 233 8.40 -13.58 -8.38
N GLY A 234 7.61 -13.10 -9.35
CA GLY A 234 7.23 -13.85 -10.56
C GLY A 234 6.17 -14.94 -10.33
N ARG A 235 5.70 -15.15 -9.09
CA ARG A 235 4.66 -16.14 -8.76
C ARG A 235 3.27 -15.50 -8.88
N TRP A 236 2.44 -16.07 -9.74
CA TRP A 236 1.07 -15.60 -10.00
C TRP A 236 0.00 -16.34 -9.20
N ASP A 237 0.32 -17.51 -8.66
CA ASP A 237 -0.62 -18.31 -7.90
C ASP A 237 -1.06 -17.61 -6.61
N VAL A 238 -2.36 -17.68 -6.32
CA VAL A 238 -3.01 -17.10 -5.14
C VAL A 238 -3.53 -18.17 -4.17
N ALA A 239 -3.21 -19.45 -4.41
CA ALA A 239 -3.53 -20.50 -3.45
C ALA A 239 -2.64 -20.36 -2.19
N PRO A 240 -3.21 -20.45 -0.98
CA PRO A 240 -2.42 -20.56 0.25
C PRO A 240 -1.53 -21.79 0.25
N ASP A 241 -0.28 -21.61 0.69
CA ASP A 241 0.68 -22.68 0.92
C ASP A 241 0.63 -23.08 2.42
N PRO A 242 0.22 -24.32 2.76
CA PRO A 242 0.12 -24.78 4.15
C PRO A 242 1.46 -24.81 4.90
N GLU A 243 2.56 -25.19 4.24
CA GLU A 243 3.90 -25.19 4.81
C GLU A 243 4.35 -23.78 5.15
N LEU A 244 4.15 -22.84 4.22
CA LEU A 244 4.43 -21.43 4.45
C LEU A 244 3.55 -20.84 5.57
N THR A 245 2.29 -21.27 5.67
CA THR A 245 1.37 -20.87 6.76
C THR A 245 1.93 -21.28 8.13
N ARG A 246 2.35 -22.54 8.27
CA ARG A 246 2.97 -23.05 9.51
C ARG A 246 4.23 -22.26 9.84
N SER A 247 5.07 -22.00 8.85
CA SER A 247 6.29 -21.23 9.04
C SER A 247 6.02 -19.78 9.46
N ILE A 248 5.05 -19.08 8.85
CA ILE A 248 4.67 -17.71 9.26
C ILE A 248 4.22 -17.68 10.73
N LEU A 249 3.38 -18.65 11.13
CA LEU A 249 2.89 -18.76 12.51
C LEU A 249 4.03 -19.01 13.49
N GLU A 250 4.95 -19.93 13.17
CA GLU A 250 6.11 -20.25 13.99
C GLU A 250 6.98 -19.01 14.23
N ARG A 251 7.37 -18.31 13.15
CA ARG A 251 8.17 -17.09 13.27
C ARG A 251 7.47 -16.01 14.08
N CYS A 252 6.19 -15.75 13.79
CA CYS A 252 5.48 -14.68 14.49
C CYS A 252 5.29 -14.98 15.99
N ARG A 253 5.13 -16.26 16.35
CA ARG A 253 5.09 -16.71 17.76
C ARG A 253 6.45 -16.62 18.44
N ASP A 254 7.55 -16.83 17.72
CA ASP A 254 8.91 -16.56 18.21
C ASP A 254 9.09 -15.06 18.53
N LEU A 255 8.67 -14.18 17.61
CA LEU A 255 8.74 -12.72 17.82
C LEU A 255 7.82 -12.23 18.95
N VAL A 256 6.60 -12.76 19.04
CA VAL A 256 5.57 -12.32 19.98
C VAL A 256 4.89 -13.53 20.63
N PRO A 257 5.41 -14.01 21.78
CA PRO A 257 4.92 -15.22 22.45
C PRO A 257 3.44 -15.22 22.84
N LEU A 258 2.82 -14.04 23.00
CA LEU A 258 1.37 -13.91 23.23
C LEU A 258 0.51 -14.54 22.12
N LEU A 259 1.07 -14.78 20.93
CA LEU A 259 0.40 -15.43 19.80
C LEU A 259 0.32 -16.97 19.91
N ALA A 260 0.92 -17.58 20.94
CA ALA A 260 0.96 -19.05 21.08
C ALA A 260 -0.45 -19.66 20.99
N GLU A 261 -1.40 -19.12 21.76
CA GLU A 261 -2.79 -19.58 21.84
C GLU A 261 -3.74 -18.81 20.90
N SER A 262 -3.22 -17.94 20.03
CA SER A 262 -4.07 -17.18 19.11
C SER A 262 -4.69 -18.09 18.03
N THR A 263 -5.99 -17.91 17.81
CA THR A 263 -6.76 -18.66 16.82
C THR A 263 -6.59 -18.06 15.43
N VAL A 264 -6.29 -18.91 14.44
CA VAL A 264 -6.24 -18.51 13.02
C VAL A 264 -7.66 -18.26 12.52
N ILE A 265 -7.87 -17.07 11.95
CA ILE A 265 -9.14 -16.67 11.34
C ILE A 265 -9.15 -17.05 9.86
N GLU A 266 -8.09 -16.69 9.13
CA GLU A 266 -7.95 -17.01 7.70
C GLU A 266 -6.49 -16.87 7.23
N THR A 267 -6.21 -17.38 6.04
CA THR A 267 -4.96 -17.17 5.31
C THR A 267 -5.26 -16.51 3.98
N LEU A 268 -4.54 -15.44 3.68
CA LEU A 268 -4.75 -14.61 2.49
C LEU A 268 -3.48 -14.56 1.65
N VAL A 269 -3.64 -14.58 0.33
CA VAL A 269 -2.55 -14.40 -0.63
C VAL A 269 -2.88 -13.24 -1.56
N GLY A 270 -1.94 -12.32 -1.72
CA GLY A 270 -2.06 -11.18 -2.61
C GLY A 270 -0.86 -11.05 -3.54
N LEU A 271 -1.09 -10.46 -4.71
CA LEU A 271 -0.04 -10.18 -5.69
C LEU A 271 0.26 -8.68 -5.69
N ARG A 272 1.44 -8.32 -5.18
CA ARG A 272 1.92 -6.94 -5.20
C ARG A 272 2.37 -6.59 -6.62
N PRO A 273 2.07 -5.37 -7.13
CA PRO A 273 2.51 -4.93 -8.46
C PRO A 273 3.99 -4.52 -8.41
N GLY A 274 4.88 -5.52 -8.49
CA GLY A 274 6.32 -5.32 -8.41
C GLY A 274 6.89 -4.71 -9.69
N ARG A 275 7.73 -3.69 -9.53
CA ARG A 275 8.52 -3.06 -10.60
C ARG A 275 9.81 -2.57 -9.95
N GLU A 276 10.89 -2.45 -10.70
CA GLU A 276 12.14 -1.87 -10.17
C GLU A 276 11.91 -0.44 -9.68
N GLN A 277 11.15 0.34 -10.45
CA GLN A 277 10.80 1.72 -10.12
C GLN A 277 9.30 1.94 -10.29
N VAL A 278 8.68 2.76 -9.44
CA VAL A 278 7.30 3.21 -9.65
C VAL A 278 7.21 3.94 -10.99
N ARG A 279 6.23 3.59 -11.83
CA ARG A 279 5.96 4.36 -13.06
C ARG A 279 5.03 5.50 -12.71
N LEU A 280 5.59 6.71 -12.61
CA LEU A 280 4.87 7.95 -12.42
C LEU A 280 5.38 9.03 -13.37
N GLU A 281 4.70 9.15 -14.50
CA GLU A 281 5.06 10.02 -15.63
C GLU A 281 3.87 10.29 -16.55
N LEU A 282 3.95 11.37 -17.33
CA LEU A 282 3.05 11.69 -18.42
C LEU A 282 3.48 10.95 -19.70
N ASP A 283 2.54 10.27 -20.34
CA ASP A 283 2.69 9.56 -21.59
C ASP A 283 1.62 10.04 -22.59
N ARG A 284 2.06 10.58 -23.74
CA ARG A 284 1.19 11.05 -24.83
C ARG A 284 1.16 10.08 -26.02
N SER A 285 1.86 8.96 -25.92
CA SER A 285 2.01 7.99 -27.01
C SER A 285 0.98 6.86 -26.95
N VAL A 286 0.46 6.53 -25.76
CA VAL A 286 -0.44 5.38 -25.54
C VAL A 286 -1.83 5.61 -26.10
N LEU A 287 -2.38 6.82 -25.93
CA LEU A 287 -3.73 7.17 -26.39
C LEU A 287 -3.68 8.44 -27.25
N PRO A 288 -3.90 8.34 -28.58
CA PRO A 288 -3.79 9.50 -29.47
C PRO A 288 -4.70 10.66 -29.05
N GLY A 289 -4.10 11.83 -28.82
CA GLY A 289 -4.83 13.06 -28.47
C GLY A 289 -5.27 13.18 -27.00
N ILE A 290 -5.09 12.13 -26.18
CA ILE A 290 -5.50 12.14 -24.76
C ILE A 290 -4.27 11.85 -23.90
N PRO A 291 -3.81 12.79 -23.06
CA PRO A 291 -2.69 12.56 -22.16
C PRO A 291 -3.01 11.47 -21.13
N VAL A 292 -2.06 10.54 -20.94
CA VAL A 292 -2.15 9.47 -19.94
C VAL A 292 -1.07 9.70 -18.87
N VAL A 293 -1.46 9.77 -17.61
CA VAL A 293 -0.53 9.80 -16.48
C VAL A 293 -0.48 8.40 -15.86
N HIS A 294 0.68 7.76 -15.87
CA HIS A 294 0.86 6.46 -15.21
C HIS A 294 1.08 6.66 -13.70
N ASN A 295 0.52 5.77 -12.88
CA ASN A 295 0.79 5.71 -11.44
C ASN A 295 0.58 4.26 -10.94
N TYR A 296 1.54 3.39 -11.22
CA TYR A 296 1.52 1.96 -10.87
C TYR A 296 2.94 1.42 -10.60
N GLY A 297 3.04 0.14 -10.20
CA GLY A 297 4.33 -0.51 -9.92
C GLY A 297 4.85 -0.26 -8.51
N HIS A 298 3.96 -0.03 -7.53
CA HIS A 298 4.33 0.34 -6.15
C HIS A 298 4.89 -0.81 -5.31
N GLY A 299 4.95 -2.04 -5.81
CA GLY A 299 5.38 -3.20 -5.05
C GLY A 299 4.60 -3.35 -3.73
N GLY A 300 5.31 -3.52 -2.62
CA GLY A 300 4.73 -3.55 -1.28
C GLY A 300 4.46 -2.19 -0.65
N SER A 301 4.81 -1.09 -1.33
CA SER A 301 4.80 0.27 -0.77
C SER A 301 3.52 1.05 -1.06
N GLY A 302 2.51 0.49 -1.75
CA GLY A 302 1.35 1.25 -2.24
C GLY A 302 0.64 2.10 -1.18
N VAL A 303 0.49 1.61 0.05
CA VAL A 303 -0.08 2.40 1.17
C VAL A 303 0.92 3.40 1.75
N THR A 304 2.21 3.04 1.75
CA THR A 304 3.31 3.89 2.25
C THR A 304 3.51 5.14 1.39
N ILE A 305 3.31 5.07 0.07
CA ILE A 305 3.62 6.17 -0.86
C ILE A 305 2.42 6.69 -1.66
N GLY A 306 1.26 6.04 -1.57
CA GLY A 306 0.13 6.26 -2.48
C GLY A 306 -0.39 7.69 -2.52
N TYR A 307 -0.49 8.36 -1.37
CA TYR A 307 -0.92 9.77 -1.31
C TYR A 307 0.14 10.72 -1.86
N GLY A 308 1.41 10.48 -1.55
CA GLY A 308 2.53 11.23 -2.13
C GLY A 308 2.57 11.13 -3.65
N CYS A 309 2.39 9.92 -4.20
CA CYS A 309 2.26 9.73 -5.65
C CYS A 309 1.02 10.45 -6.21
N ALA A 310 -0.10 10.45 -5.49
CA ALA A 310 -1.31 11.16 -5.94
C ALA A 310 -1.10 12.68 -6.08
N ARG A 311 -0.27 13.28 -5.23
CA ARG A 311 0.09 14.70 -5.35
C ARG A 311 0.91 15.00 -6.61
N ASP A 312 1.88 14.15 -6.94
CA ASP A 312 2.63 14.29 -8.19
C ASP A 312 1.73 14.14 -9.41
N VAL A 313 0.80 13.18 -9.39
CA VAL A 313 -0.20 13.01 -10.46
C VAL A 313 -1.04 14.27 -10.63
N ALA A 314 -1.56 14.82 -9.53
CA ALA A 314 -2.38 16.02 -9.57
C ALA A 314 -1.61 17.24 -10.10
N ALA A 315 -0.33 17.39 -9.72
CA ALA A 315 0.53 18.42 -10.28
C ALA A 315 0.69 18.27 -11.80
N ILE A 316 0.95 17.05 -12.29
CA ILE A 316 1.04 16.77 -13.73
C ILE A 316 -0.27 17.12 -14.45
N ILE A 317 -1.43 16.75 -13.88
CA ILE A 317 -2.74 17.08 -14.47
C ILE A 317 -2.99 18.59 -14.48
N GLY A 318 -2.58 19.30 -13.43
CA GLY A 318 -2.72 20.76 -13.35
C GLY A 318 -1.85 21.53 -14.35
N ASP A 319 -0.79 20.91 -14.86
CA ASP A 319 0.12 21.48 -15.86
C ASP A 319 -0.29 21.17 -17.33
N LEU A 320 -1.37 20.41 -17.56
CA LEU A 320 -1.90 20.09 -18.90
C LEU A 320 -2.68 21.25 -19.53
#